data_AF-A0ABD2J1Y9-F1
#
_entry.id   AF-A0ABD2J1Y9-F1
#
_cell.length_a   1.000
_cell.length_b   1.000
_cell.length_c   1.000
_cell.angle_alpha   90.00
_cell.angle_beta   90.00
_cell.angle_gamma   90.00
#
_symmetry.space_group_name_H-M   'P 1'
#
loop_
_entity.id
_entity.type
_entity.pdbx_description
1 polymer ?
#
loop_
_entity_poly.entity_id
_entity_poly.type
_entity_poly.pdbx_seq_one_letter_code
_entity_poly.pdbx_strand_id
1 'polypeptide(L)'
;MHNKPCCKLMFFIGILDMLTMFINALETGILGIIGAVFCDYPLLIYTTGTLGGALWLAETSAEMLLAINRCMEMELLRPQFAHAIFSGNKLRCLFALPICYAIAMAMFTKPILFSGVYLSWFFNPYVGYTDDFGKIVQRF
;
A
#
# COMPACT_ATOMS: atom_id res chain seq x y z
N MET A 1 6.54 5.77 -29.70
CA MET A 1 6.53 5.34 -28.28
C MET A 1 7.14 3.95 -28.20
N HIS A 2 8.44 3.87 -27.89
CA HIS A 2 9.17 2.60 -27.84
C HIS A 2 8.77 1.83 -26.57
N ASN A 3 8.28 0.59 -26.72
CA ASN A 3 7.75 -0.29 -25.68
C ASN A 3 8.83 -0.72 -24.64
N LYS A 4 9.32 0.22 -23.82
CA LYS A 4 10.26 -0.10 -22.72
C LYS A 4 9.47 -0.61 -21.49
N PRO A 5 9.89 -1.71 -20.84
CA PRO A 5 9.22 -2.23 -19.63
C PRO A 5 9.16 -1.19 -18.50
N CYS A 6 10.16 -0.32 -18.39
CA CYS A 6 10.19 0.78 -17.43
C CYS A 6 8.99 1.76 -17.57
N CYS A 7 8.59 2.14 -18.78
CA CYS A 7 7.44 3.03 -18.97
C CYS A 7 6.13 2.39 -18.51
N LYS A 8 5.98 1.07 -18.70
CA LYS A 8 4.81 0.32 -18.22
C LYS A 8 4.79 0.23 -16.70
N LEU A 9 5.94 0.02 -16.07
CA LEU A 9 6.10 0.02 -14.61
C LEU A 9 5.75 1.38 -14.00
N MET A 10 6.31 2.46 -14.54
CA MET A 10 6.01 3.82 -14.05
C MET A 10 4.54 4.19 -14.19
N PHE A 11 3.90 3.81 -15.30
CA PHE A 11 2.46 4.05 -15.48
C PHE A 11 1.62 3.26 -14.46
N PHE A 12 1.97 2.00 -14.19
CA PHE A 12 1.29 1.18 -13.20
C PHE A 12 1.42 1.74 -11.78
N ILE A 13 2.64 2.11 -11.37
CA ILE A 13 2.90 2.72 -10.06
C ILE A 13 2.13 4.04 -9.92
N GLY A 14 2.12 4.87 -10.98
CA GLY A 14 1.36 6.13 -10.95
C GLY A 14 -0.15 5.93 -10.79
N ILE A 15 -0.73 4.84 -11.30
CA ILE A 15 -2.14 4.52 -11.04
C ILE A 15 -2.34 4.14 -9.57
N LEU A 16 -1.44 3.33 -9.00
CA LEU A 16 -1.53 2.94 -7.59
C LEU A 16 -1.40 4.16 -6.67
N ASP A 17 -0.43 5.04 -6.90
CA ASP A 17 -0.20 6.27 -6.13
C ASP A 17 -1.45 7.17 -6.12
N MET A 18 -2.10 7.36 -7.28
CA MET A 18 -3.34 8.14 -7.36
C MET A 18 -4.49 7.53 -6.55
N LEU A 19 -4.60 6.19 -6.53
CA LEU A 19 -5.59 5.48 -5.70
C LEU A 19 -5.25 5.60 -4.21
N THR A 20 -3.98 5.43 -3.85
CA THR A 20 -3.47 5.56 -2.49
C THR A 20 -3.71 6.98 -1.95
N MET A 21 -3.42 8.01 -2.72
CA MET A 21 -3.68 9.42 -2.39
C MET A 21 -5.17 9.69 -2.16
N PHE A 22 -6.05 9.11 -2.97
CA PHE A 22 -7.49 9.31 -2.81
C PHE A 22 -7.98 8.78 -1.45
N ILE A 23 -7.54 7.60 -1.03
CA ILE A 23 -7.92 7.02 0.26
C ILE A 23 -7.21 7.76 1.39
N ASN A 24 -5.90 7.93 1.32
CA ASN A 24 -5.12 8.44 2.45
C ASN A 24 -5.25 9.95 2.65
N ALA A 25 -5.50 10.76 1.63
CA ALA A 25 -5.58 12.21 1.77
C ALA A 25 -7.02 12.71 1.82
N LEU A 26 -7.85 12.34 0.84
CA LEU A 26 -9.23 12.84 0.77
C LEU A 26 -10.11 12.24 1.86
N GLU A 27 -10.09 10.92 2.02
CA GLU A 27 -10.94 10.26 3.01
C GLU A 27 -10.49 10.57 4.44
N THR A 28 -9.20 10.44 4.74
CA THR A 28 -8.63 10.81 6.04
C THR A 28 -8.91 12.27 6.38
N GLY A 29 -8.83 13.17 5.39
CA GLY A 29 -9.15 14.59 5.58
C GLY A 29 -10.61 14.82 5.95
N ILE A 30 -11.55 14.17 5.26
CA ILE A 30 -12.99 14.27 5.55
C ILE A 30 -13.30 13.67 6.94
N LEU A 31 -12.80 12.46 7.22
CA LEU A 31 -12.95 11.81 8.52
C LEU A 31 -12.35 12.65 9.64
N GLY A 32 -11.23 13.32 9.37
CA GLY A 32 -10.55 14.22 10.31
C GLY A 32 -11.34 15.49 10.62
N ILE A 33 -11.98 16.12 9.63
CA ILE A 33 -12.84 17.31 9.85
C ILE A 33 -14.05 16.94 10.71
N ILE A 34 -14.62 15.75 10.49
CA ILE A 34 -15.77 15.25 11.26
C ILE A 34 -15.34 14.78 12.66
N GLY A 35 -14.05 14.43 12.85
CA GLY A 35 -13.56 13.80 14.06
C GLY A 35 -14.09 12.37 14.23
N ALA A 36 -14.41 11.70 13.12
CA ALA A 36 -15.04 10.39 13.14
C ALA A 36 -14.15 9.32 13.78
N VAL A 37 -14.76 8.43 14.55
CA VAL A 37 -14.11 7.23 15.08
C VAL A 37 -14.68 5.97 14.43
N PHE A 38 -14.05 4.82 14.63
CA PHE A 38 -14.51 3.53 14.09
C PHE A 38 -16.00 3.25 14.40
N CYS A 39 -16.51 3.70 15.55
CA CYS A 39 -17.90 3.50 15.94
C CYS A 39 -18.93 4.28 15.11
N ASP A 40 -18.54 5.39 14.46
CA ASP A 40 -19.47 6.20 13.65
C ASP A 40 -19.73 5.56 12.29
N TYR A 41 -18.66 5.17 11.60
CA TYR A 41 -18.71 4.61 10.25
C TYR A 41 -17.90 3.31 10.14
N PRO A 42 -18.31 2.22 10.81
CA PRO A 42 -17.50 1.02 10.95
C PRO A 42 -17.26 0.32 9.60
N LEU A 43 -18.27 0.26 8.73
CA LEU A 43 -18.12 -0.33 7.39
C LEU A 43 -17.15 0.46 6.53
N LEU A 44 -17.29 1.79 6.51
CA LEU A 44 -16.45 2.67 5.70
C LEU A 44 -14.98 2.53 6.15
N ILE A 45 -14.71 2.82 7.43
CA ILE A 45 -13.35 2.79 8.00
C ILE A 45 -12.72 1.40 7.90
N TYR A 46 -13.49 0.32 8.07
CA TYR A 46 -12.99 -1.03 7.89
C TYR A 46 -12.56 -1.30 6.44
N THR A 47 -13.42 -0.97 5.47
CA THR A 47 -13.13 -1.21 4.05
C THR A 47 -11.95 -0.39 3.56
N THR A 48 -11.87 0.88 3.96
CA THR A 48 -10.87 1.82 3.47
C THR A 48 -9.54 1.65 4.18
N GLY A 49 -9.54 1.29 5.46
CA GLY A 49 -8.34 0.86 6.16
C GLY A 49 -7.74 -0.43 5.60
N THR A 50 -8.58 -1.39 5.21
CA THR A 50 -8.13 -2.62 4.54
C THR A 50 -7.56 -2.32 3.15
N LEU A 51 -8.28 -1.52 2.35
CA LEU A 51 -7.86 -1.15 0.99
C LEU A 51 -6.61 -0.27 1.00
N GLY A 52 -6.53 0.71 1.89
CA GLY A 52 -5.37 1.58 2.05
C GLY A 52 -4.13 0.79 2.45
N GLY A 53 -4.26 -0.16 3.39
CA GLY A 53 -3.17 -1.07 3.74
C GLY A 53 -2.74 -1.98 2.58
N ALA A 54 -3.70 -2.52 1.84
CA ALA A 54 -3.41 -3.35 0.67
C ALA A 54 -2.69 -2.56 -0.44
N LEU A 55 -3.17 -1.35 -0.75
CA LEU A 55 -2.59 -0.47 -1.77
C LEU A 55 -1.18 -0.04 -1.39
N TRP A 56 -0.93 0.29 -0.11
CA TRP A 56 0.41 0.62 0.36
C TRP A 56 1.40 -0.54 0.16
N LEU A 57 0.98 -1.78 0.43
CA LEU A 57 1.82 -2.96 0.18
C LEU A 57 2.03 -3.23 -1.31
N ALA A 58 1.01 -3.01 -2.14
CA ALA A 58 1.11 -3.15 -3.60
C ALA A 58 2.08 -2.11 -4.19
N GLU A 59 2.01 -0.87 -3.70
CA GLU A 59 2.82 0.26 -4.17
C GLU A 59 4.30 0.05 -3.82
N THR A 60 4.61 -0.20 -2.55
CA THR A 60 5.99 -0.45 -2.08
C THR A 60 6.64 -1.63 -2.79
N SER A 61 5.89 -2.70 -3.05
CA SER A 61 6.40 -3.85 -3.80
C SER A 61 6.61 -3.54 -5.30
N ALA A 62 5.76 -2.72 -5.91
CA ALA A 62 5.93 -2.25 -7.28
C ALA A 62 7.14 -1.30 -7.44
N GLU A 63 7.39 -0.43 -6.47
CA GLU A 63 8.59 0.42 -6.41
C GLU A 63 9.86 -0.42 -6.27
N MET A 64 9.84 -1.46 -5.43
CA MET A 64 10.95 -2.40 -5.31
C MET A 64 11.28 -3.08 -6.64
N LEU A 65 10.26 -3.49 -7.42
CA LEU A 65 10.44 -4.04 -8.76
C LEU A 65 11.04 -3.03 -9.74
N LEU A 66 10.67 -1.75 -9.63
CA LEU A 66 11.26 -0.68 -10.43
C LEU A 66 12.73 -0.43 -10.05
N ALA A 67 13.06 -0.45 -8.77
CA ALA A 67 14.44 -0.34 -8.28
C ALA A 67 15.31 -1.47 -8.82
N ILE A 68 14.80 -2.72 -8.76
CA ILE A 68 15.48 -3.88 -9.35
C ILE A 68 15.66 -3.69 -10.87
N ASN A 69 14.64 -3.21 -11.60
CA ASN A 69 14.77 -2.93 -13.03
C ASN A 69 15.91 -1.92 -13.30
N ARG A 70 16.08 -0.90 -12.46
CA ARG A 70 17.16 0.09 -12.59
C ARG A 70 18.54 -0.46 -12.23
N CYS A 71 18.64 -1.27 -11.17
CA CYS A 71 19.89 -1.93 -10.81
C CYS A 71 20.35 -2.89 -11.90
N MET A 72 19.45 -3.67 -12.48
CA MET A 72 19.75 -4.59 -13.59
C MET A 72 20.14 -3.87 -14.89
N GLU A 73 19.64 -2.66 -15.11
CA GLU A 73 20.06 -1.79 -16.23
C GLU A 73 21.46 -1.18 -15.98
N MET A 74 21.79 -0.84 -14.72
CA MET A 74 23.10 -0.29 -14.33
C MET A 74 24.21 -1.35 -14.21
N GLU A 75 23.89 -2.59 -13.84
CA GLU A 75 24.86 -3.68 -13.79
C GLU A 75 25.27 -4.15 -15.20
N LEU A 76 26.40 -3.61 -15.63
CA LEU A 76 27.07 -3.68 -16.93
C LEU A 76 27.44 -5.09 -17.48
N LEU A 77 26.85 -6.23 -17.06
CA LEU A 77 27.31 -7.57 -17.50
C LEU A 77 26.32 -8.46 -18.28
N ARG A 78 25.00 -8.29 -18.19
CA ARG A 78 24.04 -9.10 -18.99
C ARG A 78 22.69 -8.38 -19.22
N PRO A 79 22.54 -7.53 -20.25
CA PRO A 79 21.23 -7.02 -20.68
C PRO A 79 20.23 -8.15 -21.03
N GLN A 80 20.76 -9.36 -21.26
CA GLN A 80 20.04 -10.60 -21.54
C GLN A 80 19.15 -11.06 -20.37
N PHE A 81 19.59 -10.87 -19.13
CA PHE A 81 18.81 -11.27 -17.94
C PHE A 81 17.68 -10.29 -17.65
N ALA A 82 17.93 -8.99 -17.77
CA ALA A 82 16.88 -7.97 -17.72
C ALA A 82 15.84 -8.24 -18.81
N HIS A 83 16.27 -8.54 -20.04
CA HIS A 83 15.36 -8.90 -21.11
C HIS A 83 14.64 -10.25 -20.89
N ALA A 84 15.22 -11.21 -20.15
CA ALA A 84 14.57 -12.50 -19.87
C ALA A 84 13.46 -12.41 -18.81
N ILE A 85 13.63 -11.52 -17.82
CA ILE A 85 12.67 -11.28 -16.73
C ILE A 85 11.60 -10.28 -17.16
N PHE A 86 11.99 -9.18 -17.82
CA PHE A 86 11.09 -8.09 -18.20
C PHE A 86 10.55 -8.19 -19.64
N SER A 87 10.69 -9.35 -20.30
CA SER A 87 10.14 -9.60 -21.64
C SER A 87 8.66 -10.00 -21.62
N GLY A 88 7.88 -9.33 -22.47
CA GLY A 88 6.57 -9.81 -22.93
C GLY A 88 5.55 -10.05 -21.82
N ASN A 89 4.87 -11.19 -21.87
CA ASN A 89 3.81 -11.57 -20.92
C ASN A 89 4.29 -11.74 -19.47
N LYS A 90 5.60 -11.98 -19.24
CA LYS A 90 6.15 -12.14 -17.88
C LYS A 90 6.05 -10.85 -17.08
N LEU A 91 6.13 -9.69 -17.74
CA LEU A 91 5.91 -8.39 -17.12
C LEU A 91 4.49 -8.27 -16.54
N ARG A 92 3.49 -8.86 -17.21
CA ARG A 92 2.11 -8.89 -16.70
C ARG A 92 1.96 -9.79 -15.48
N CYS A 93 2.66 -10.93 -15.45
CA CYS A 93 2.74 -11.78 -14.25
C CYS A 93 3.48 -11.07 -13.11
N LEU A 94 4.49 -10.26 -13.44
CA LEU A 94 5.25 -9.48 -12.47
C LEU A 94 4.40 -8.38 -11.82
N PHE A 95 3.46 -7.77 -12.55
CA PHE A 95 2.44 -6.88 -11.98
C PHE A 95 1.39 -7.62 -11.15
N ALA A 96 1.11 -8.89 -11.46
CA ALA A 96 0.18 -9.69 -10.69
C ALA A 96 0.73 -10.06 -9.30
N LEU A 97 2.05 -10.23 -9.15
CA LEU A 97 2.70 -10.53 -7.87
C LEU A 97 2.40 -9.50 -6.75
N PRO A 98 2.64 -8.19 -6.92
CA PRO A 98 2.35 -7.19 -5.88
C PRO A 98 0.85 -7.11 -5.58
N ILE A 99 -0.01 -7.27 -6.58
CA ILE A 99 -1.48 -7.31 -6.39
C ILE A 99 -1.90 -8.55 -5.59
N CYS A 100 -1.40 -9.73 -5.94
CA CYS A 100 -1.71 -10.96 -5.22
C CYS A 100 -1.18 -10.91 -3.78
N TYR A 101 0.01 -10.34 -3.58
CA TYR A 101 0.58 -10.14 -2.23
C TYR A 101 -0.29 -9.18 -1.40
N ALA A 102 -0.70 -8.06 -1.98
CA ALA A 102 -1.60 -7.11 -1.34
C ALA A 102 -2.96 -7.73 -0.99
N ILE A 103 -3.56 -8.51 -1.90
CA ILE A 103 -4.83 -9.21 -1.65
C ILE A 103 -4.68 -10.25 -0.53
N ALA A 104 -3.59 -11.03 -0.55
CA ALA A 104 -3.33 -11.99 0.52
C ALA A 104 -3.22 -11.27 1.87
N MET A 105 -2.42 -10.20 1.95
CA MET A 105 -2.28 -9.42 3.17
C MET A 105 -3.59 -8.77 3.61
N ALA A 106 -4.42 -8.29 2.68
CA ALA A 106 -5.73 -7.73 2.97
C ALA A 106 -6.69 -8.74 3.61
N MET A 107 -6.61 -10.02 3.23
CA MET A 107 -7.48 -11.06 3.81
C MET A 107 -6.95 -11.63 5.12
N PHE A 108 -5.64 -11.73 5.28
CA PHE A 108 -5.02 -12.39 6.45
C PHE A 108 -4.60 -11.43 7.57
N THR A 109 -4.52 -10.13 7.30
CA THR A 109 -4.02 -9.13 8.27
C THR A 109 -5.17 -8.35 8.88
N LYS A 110 -5.00 -7.92 10.14
CA LYS A 110 -5.94 -6.99 10.78
C LYS A 110 -5.90 -5.64 10.03
N PRO A 111 -7.06 -5.04 9.73
CA PRO A 111 -7.11 -3.76 9.04
C PRO A 111 -6.58 -2.66 9.95
N ILE A 112 -6.08 -1.61 9.32
CA ILE A 112 -5.71 -0.37 9.97
C ILE A 112 -7.01 0.41 10.25
N LEU A 113 -7.16 0.96 11.45
CA LEU A 113 -8.38 1.65 11.87
C LEU A 113 -8.10 3.14 12.08
N PHE A 114 -8.98 3.99 11.59
CA PHE A 114 -8.86 5.43 11.75
C PHE A 114 -9.28 5.86 13.16
N SER A 115 -8.48 6.73 13.78
CA SER A 115 -8.82 7.41 15.02
C SER A 115 -8.83 8.92 14.79
N GLY A 116 -10.02 9.53 14.83
CA GLY A 116 -10.20 10.98 14.74
C GLY A 116 -9.52 11.75 15.87
N VAL A 117 -9.26 11.13 17.02
CA VAL A 117 -8.55 11.75 18.15
C VAL A 117 -7.10 12.08 17.81
N TYR A 118 -6.45 11.20 17.04
CA TYR A 118 -5.05 11.33 16.63
C TYR A 118 -4.91 11.65 15.13
N LEU A 119 -6.03 11.84 14.43
CA LEU A 119 -6.09 12.11 12.99
C LEU A 119 -5.24 11.13 12.16
N SER A 120 -5.17 9.86 12.57
CA SER A 120 -4.24 8.87 12.02
C SER A 120 -4.82 7.46 12.05
N TRP A 121 -4.22 6.57 11.26
CA TRP A 121 -4.59 5.16 11.14
C TRP A 121 -3.68 4.28 11.99
N PHE A 122 -4.27 3.40 12.80
CA PHE A 122 -3.53 2.52 13.72
C PHE A 122 -3.93 1.05 13.57
N PHE A 123 -2.98 0.14 13.73
CA PHE A 123 -3.25 -1.29 13.83
C PHE A 123 -3.92 -1.65 15.17
N ASN A 124 -3.69 -0.83 16.20
CA ASN A 124 -4.26 -0.99 17.53
C ASN A 124 -5.45 -0.01 17.70
N PRO A 125 -6.69 -0.51 17.81
CA PRO A 125 -7.87 0.35 17.99
C PRO A 125 -7.89 1.09 19.33
N TYR A 126 -7.18 0.59 20.34
CA TYR A 126 -7.17 1.12 21.70
C TYR A 126 -5.98 2.05 21.95
N VAL A 127 -5.48 2.71 20.88
CA VAL A 127 -4.39 3.67 20.98
C VAL A 127 -4.70 4.72 22.07
N GLY A 128 -3.79 4.84 23.05
CA GLY A 128 -3.97 5.69 24.24
C GLY A 128 -4.48 4.98 25.50
N TYR A 129 -5.01 3.75 25.39
CA TYR A 129 -5.48 2.95 26.54
C TYR A 129 -4.66 1.68 26.77
N THR A 130 -4.32 0.96 25.70
CA THR A 130 -3.48 -0.24 25.76
C THR A 130 -2.35 -0.16 24.74
N ASP A 131 -1.17 -0.64 25.11
CA ASP A 131 -0.06 -0.81 24.18
C ASP A 131 -0.33 -1.98 23.20
N ASP A 132 0.51 -2.10 22.18
CA ASP A 132 0.40 -3.17 21.17
C ASP A 132 0.62 -4.58 21.76
N PHE A 133 1.08 -4.66 23.01
CA PHE A 133 1.31 -5.89 23.76
C PHE A 133 0.18 -6.20 24.76
N GLY A 134 -0.89 -5.39 24.80
CA GLY A 134 -2.06 -5.60 25.65
C GLY A 134 -1.89 -5.17 27.11
N LYS A 135 -0.82 -4.44 27.44
CA LYS A 135 -0.65 -3.79 28.74
C LYS A 135 -1.41 -2.46 28.76
N ILE A 136 -2.08 -2.20 29.88
CA ILE A 136 -2.84 -0.97 30.10
C ILE A 136 -1.85 0.16 30.38
N VAL A 137 -1.88 1.21 29.55
CA VAL A 137 -1.02 2.40 29.68
C VAL A 137 -1.87 3.54 30.24
N GLN A 138 -2.49 3.36 31.40
CA GLN A 138 -3.14 4.48 32.07
C GLN A 138 -2.07 5.40 32.68
N ARG A 139 -1.80 6.54 32.03
CA ARG A 139 -1.27 7.72 32.72
C ARG A 139 -2.46 8.54 33.23
N PHE A 140 -2.64 8.57 34.55
CA PHE A 140 -3.30 9.69 35.22
C PHE A 140 -2.41 10.94 35.09
#